data_AF-A0A0G1BC48-F1
#
_entry.id   AF-A0A0G1BC48-F1
#
_cell.length_a   1.000
_cell.length_b   1.000
_cell.length_c   1.000
_cell.angle_alpha   90.00
_cell.angle_beta   90.00
_cell.angle_gamma   90.00
#
_symmetry.space_group_name_H-M   'P 1'
#
loop_
_entity.id
_entity.type
_entity.pdbx_description
1 polymer ?
#
loop_
_entity_poly.entity_id
_entity_poly.type
_entity_poly.pdbx_seq_one_letter_code
_entity_poly.pdbx_strand_id
1 'polypeptide(L)' 'MSIIVKRGPNDTTDSVIRKFQKRVVLENVIQEYRDRQFHKTDSEKRQERRAERMRKIRRASRGYNS' A
#
# COMPACT_ATOMS: atom_id res chain seq x y z
N MET A 1 -13.71 3.65 0.22
CA MET A 1 -13.42 2.21 0.33
C MET A 1 -13.47 1.84 1.80
N SER A 2 -14.19 0.78 2.16
CA SER A 2 -14.38 0.34 3.55
C SER A 2 -13.79 -1.05 3.74
N ILE A 3 -12.80 -1.17 4.62
CA ILE A 3 -12.20 -2.47 4.98
C ILE A 3 -12.97 -3.04 6.16
N ILE A 4 -13.54 -4.23 5.99
CA ILE A 4 -14.26 -4.95 7.04
C ILE A 4 -13.47 -6.21 7.39
N VAL A 5 -13.10 -6.35 8.67
CA VAL A 5 -12.46 -7.56 9.20
C VAL A 5 -13.39 -8.18 10.24
N LYS A 6 -13.86 -9.40 9.97
CA LYS A 6 -14.65 -10.18 10.93
C LYS A 6 -13.71 -10.99 11.83
N ARG A 7 -13.99 -10.98 13.13
CA ARG A 7 -13.25 -11.75 14.13
C ARG A 7 -13.60 -13.23 14.04
N GLY A 8 -12.60 -14.11 14.00
CA GLY A 8 -12.78 -15.55 14.13
C GLY A 8 -12.78 -16.04 15.58
N PRO A 9 -13.15 -17.32 15.84
CA PRO A 9 -13.24 -17.88 17.18
C PRO A 9 -11.90 -17.91 17.94
N ASN A 10 -10.78 -18.05 17.22
CA ASN A 10 -9.43 -18.11 17.80
C ASN A 10 -8.65 -16.79 17.64
N ASP A 11 -9.30 -15.73 17.18
CA ASP A 11 -8.63 -14.45 17.02
C ASP A 11 -8.54 -13.73 18.37
N THR A 12 -7.34 -13.24 18.69
CA THR A 12 -7.13 -12.25 19.74
C THR A 12 -7.42 -10.85 19.20
N THR A 13 -7.61 -9.87 20.07
CA THR A 13 -7.82 -8.48 19.63
C THR A 13 -6.65 -7.99 18.77
N ASP A 14 -5.42 -8.30 19.16
CA ASP A 14 -4.21 -7.94 18.42
C ASP A 14 -4.09 -8.64 17.06
N SER A 15 -4.59 -9.88 16.92
CA SER A 15 -4.58 -10.58 15.63
C SER A 15 -5.54 -9.91 14.64
N VAL A 16 -6.70 -9.45 15.11
CA VAL A 16 -7.67 -8.70 14.29
C VAL A 16 -7.09 -7.36 13.84
N ILE A 17 -6.43 -6.61 14.74
CA ILE A 17 -5.78 -5.34 14.41
C ILE A 17 -4.69 -5.57 13.34
N ARG A 18 -3.84 -6.60 13.50
CA ARG A 18 -2.82 -6.93 12.51
C ARG A 18 -3.41 -7.34 11.16
N LYS A 19 -4.50 -8.11 11.15
CA LYS A 19 -5.22 -8.46 9.91
C LYS A 19 -5.75 -7.21 9.20
N PHE A 20 -6.34 -6.28 9.95
CA PHE A 20 -6.81 -5.00 9.41
C PHE A 20 -5.67 -4.17 8.83
N GLN A 21 -4.57 -3.99 9.57
CA GLN A 21 -3.39 -3.27 9.08
C GLN A 21 -2.83 -3.88 7.79
N LYS A 22 -2.74 -5.22 7.71
CA LYS A 22 -2.32 -5.91 6.48
C LYS A 22 -3.26 -5.61 5.30
N ARG A 23 -4.58 -5.60 5.52
CA ARG A 23 -5.57 -5.25 4.49
C ARG A 23 -5.42 -3.80 4.02
N VAL A 24 -5.25 -2.85 4.94
CA VAL A 24 -5.02 -1.43 4.63
C VAL A 24 -3.80 -1.23 3.73
N VAL A 25 -2.70 -1.93 4.04
CA VAL A 25 -1.48 -1.88 3.24
C VAL A 25 -1.67 -2.53 1.87
N LEU A 26 -2.30 -3.70 1.82
CA LEU A 26 -2.53 -4.45 0.58
C LEU A 26 -3.42 -3.68 -0.40
N GLU A 27 -4.48 -3.07 0.12
CA GLU A 27 -5.41 -2.26 -0.67
C GLU A 27 -4.86 -0.85 -0.97
N ASN A 28 -3.68 -0.50 -0.47
CA ASN A 28 -2.98 0.76 -0.69
C ASN A 28 -3.83 2.01 -0.39
N VAL A 29 -4.78 1.87 0.55
CA VAL A 29 -5.83 2.86 0.84
C VAL A 29 -5.23 4.20 1.24
N ILE A 30 -4.20 4.20 2.08
CA ILE A 30 -3.57 5.44 2.57
C ILE A 30 -2.97 6.25 1.41
N GLN A 31 -2.31 5.56 0.47
CA GLN A 31 -1.68 6.22 -0.67
C GLN A 31 -2.75 6.81 -1.60
N GLU A 32 -3.82 6.06 -1.85
CA GLU A 32 -4.95 6.52 -2.66
C GLU A 32 -5.63 7.76 -2.06
N TYR A 33 -5.84 7.79 -0.73
CA TYR A 33 -6.38 8.98 -0.08
C TYR A 33 -5.48 10.20 -0.27
N ARG A 34 -4.16 10.06 -0.09
CA ARG A 34 -3.19 11.14 -0.31
C ARG A 34 -3.20 11.63 -1.75
N ASP A 35 -3.27 10.71 -2.71
CA ASP A 35 -3.29 11.04 -4.13
C ASP A 35 -4.59 11.74 -4.54
N ARG A 36 -5.69 11.51 -3.82
CA ARG A 36 -6.98 12.20 -4.01
C ARG A 36 -7.05 13.56 -3.32
N GLN A 37 -6.17 13.87 -2.35
CA GLN A 37 -6.21 15.17 -1.65
C GLN A 37 -5.85 16.34 -2.56
N PHE A 38 -5.06 16.10 -3.61
CA PHE A 38 -4.62 17.15 -4.53
C PHE A 38 -4.82 16.72 -5.98
N HIS A 39 -5.30 17.64 -6.81
CA HIS A 39 -5.36 17.38 -8.24
C HIS A 39 -3.94 17.33 -8.82
N LYS A 40 -3.58 16.19 -9.41
CA LYS A 40 -2.33 16.01 -10.16
C LYS A 40 -2.61 16.06 -11.65
N THR A 41 -1.76 16.77 -12.38
CA THR A 41 -1.74 16.77 -13.84
C THR A 41 -1.32 15.40 -14.39
N ASP A 42 -1.62 15.15 -15.66
CA ASP A 42 -1.23 13.87 -16.28
C ASP A 42 0.28 13.69 -16.39
N SER A 43 1.04 14.80 -16.46
CA SER A 43 2.50 14.78 -16.46
C SER A 43 3.04 14.25 -15.13
N GLU A 44 2.55 14.80 -14.00
CA GLU A 44 2.94 14.38 -12.66
C GLU A 44 2.58 12.90 -12.41
N LYS A 45 1.40 12.46 -12.83
CA LYS A 45 0.99 11.05 -12.76
C LYS A 45 1.90 10.12 -13.56
N ARG A 46 2.45 10.57 -14.70
CA ARG A 46 3.42 9.78 -15.49
C ARG A 46 4.78 9.74 -14.80
N GLN A 47 5.23 10.87 -14.24
CA GLN A 47 6.49 10.97 -13.52
C GLN A 47 6.50 10.06 -12.28
N GLU A 48 5.43 10.09 -11.48
CA GLU A 48 5.27 9.23 -10.30
C GLU A 48 5.29 7.75 -10.65
N ARG A 49 4.52 7.34 -11.68
CA ARG A 49 4.53 5.94 -12.16
C ARG A 49 5.92 5.48 -12.58
N ARG A 50 6.70 6.34 -13.27
CA ARG A 50 8.07 6.03 -13.65
C ARG A 50 8.97 5.91 -12.42
N ALA A 51 8.88 6.85 -11.48
CA ALA A 51 9.65 6.82 -10.24
C ALA A 51 9.35 5.57 -9.40
N GLU A 52 8.08 5.18 -9.28
CA GLU A 52 7.66 3.98 -8.56
C GLU A 52 8.20 2.70 -9.21
N ARG A 53 8.12 2.58 -10.54
CA ARG A 53 8.71 1.47 -11.29
C ARG A 53 10.21 1.35 -11.03
N MET A 54 10.95 2.46 -11.10
CA MET A 54 12.39 2.47 -10.83
C MET A 54 12.71 2.11 -9.38
N ARG A 55 11.91 2.55 -8.41
CA ARG A 55 12.06 2.14 -7.00
C ARG A 55 11.87 0.65 -6.82
N LYS A 56 10.87 0.04 -7.47
CA LYS A 56 10.63 -1.42 -7.42
C LYS A 56 11.81 -2.21 -7.98
N ILE A 57 12.32 -1.81 -9.16
CA ILE A 57 13.50 -2.42 -9.78
C ILE A 57 14.72 -2.33 -8.85
N ARG A 58 15.00 -1.14 -8.29
CA ARG A 58 16.12 -0.93 -7.36
C ARG A 58 16.00 -1.71 -6.03
N ARG A 59 14.80 -2.04 -5.60
CA ARG A 59 14.59 -2.88 -4.40
C ARG A 59 14.87 -4.34 -4.71
N ALA A 60 14.37 -4.83 -5.85
CA ALA A 60 14.63 -6.20 -6.31
C ALA A 60 16.12 -6.44 -6.56
N SER A 61 16.83 -5.49 -7.17
CA SER A 61 18.27 -5.63 -7.45
C SER A 61 19.13 -5.63 -6.19
N ARG A 62 18.69 -5.02 -5.09
CA ARG A 62 19.43 -5.03 -3.81
C ARG A 62 19.38 -6.37 -3.08
N GLY A 63 18.30 -7.14 -3.24
CA GLY A 63 18.18 -8.47 -2.64
C GLY A 63 18.90 -9.59 -3.41
N TYR A 64 19.33 -9.32 -4.65
CA TYR A 64 20.12 -10.28 -5.45
C TYR A 64 21.63 -10.27 -5.10
N ASN A 65 22.12 -9.14 -4.57
CA ASN A 65 23.54 -8.95 -4.22
C ASN A 65 23.81 -9.04 -2.70
N SER A 66 22.89 -9.61 -1.90
CA SER A 66 23.08 -9.84 -0.45
C SER A 66 23.06 -11.32 -0.11
#